data_AF-A0A7J8MI82-F1
#
_entry.id   AF-A0A7J8MI82-F1
#
_cell.length_a   1.000
_cell.length_b   1.000
_cell.length_c   1.000
_cell.angle_alpha   90.00
_cell.angle_beta   90.00
_cell.angle_gamma   90.00
#
_symmetry.space_group_name_H-M   'P 1'
#
loop_
_entity.id
_entity.type
_entity.pdbx_description
1 polymer ?
#
loop_
_entity_poly.entity_id
_entity_poly.type
_entity_poly.pdbx_seq_one_letter_code
_entity_poly.pdbx_strand_id
1 'polypeptide(L)'
;MWVGPIRSGLVDQKKNDYEAAMDDWYGFLEDTKDYYGVDMSVLTRPFSNEQEKYYLQTSLWNNLHPNQVIGTAAVIKEIDCLTASVDDILEVKSSFSSAISMASTRLCGFAGWFDVHFRGRGEDPAQKEIELTTAPSSNNGTHWGQQIFLLHPPVHVDEEINLDVSFSMNRSKENHRLMEVEFDVKISKPSGKMLPPINKKFYIE
;
A
#
# COMPACT_ATOMS: atom_id res chain seq x y z
N MET A 1 -8.41 -7.37 -9.37
CA MET A 1 -7.73 -6.54 -8.34
C MET A 1 -6.49 -5.95 -8.95
N TRP A 2 -6.25 -4.67 -8.70
CA TRP A 2 -5.18 -3.89 -9.32
C TRP A 2 -4.26 -3.28 -8.28
N VAL A 3 -3.01 -3.06 -8.68
CA VAL A 3 -2.04 -2.26 -7.94
C VAL A 3 -1.31 -1.33 -8.89
N GLY A 4 -1.06 -0.08 -8.49
CA GLY A 4 -0.24 0.86 -9.23
C GLY A 4 0.69 1.69 -8.33
N PRO A 5 1.88 2.08 -8.80
CA PRO A 5 2.78 2.94 -8.03
C PRO A 5 2.22 4.37 -7.96
N ILE A 6 2.42 5.03 -6.82
CA ILE A 6 1.89 6.37 -6.58
C ILE A 6 2.92 7.36 -6.06
N ARG A 7 2.62 8.64 -6.26
CA ARG A 7 3.20 9.78 -5.53
C ARG A 7 2.16 10.37 -4.58
N SER A 8 2.59 10.70 -3.38
CA SER A 8 1.75 11.34 -2.38
C SER A 8 2.60 12.09 -1.36
N GLY A 9 2.16 13.26 -0.94
CA GLY A 9 2.76 13.97 0.20
C GLY A 9 2.44 13.33 1.55
N LEU A 10 1.46 12.41 1.59
CA LEU A 10 1.07 11.70 2.83
C LEU A 10 2.21 10.87 3.43
N VAL A 11 3.17 10.41 2.63
CA VAL A 11 4.34 9.67 3.15
C VAL A 11 5.16 10.52 4.10
N ASP A 12 5.38 11.79 3.75
CA ASP A 12 6.15 12.72 4.56
C ASP A 12 5.33 13.15 5.78
N GLN A 13 4.02 13.39 5.60
CA GLN A 13 3.12 13.71 6.71
C GLN A 13 3.08 12.58 7.75
N LYS A 14 2.91 11.32 7.33
CA LYS A 14 2.87 10.18 8.26
C LYS A 14 4.19 9.93 8.97
N LYS A 15 5.31 10.22 8.31
CA LYS A 15 6.61 10.19 8.96
C LYS A 15 6.74 11.27 10.04
N ASN A 16 6.26 12.49 9.76
CA ASN A 16 6.24 13.57 10.72
C ASN A 16 5.30 13.26 11.90
N ASP A 17 4.13 12.66 11.65
CA ASP A 17 3.19 12.24 12.70
C ASP A 17 3.85 11.20 13.63
N TYR A 18 4.58 10.23 13.06
CA TYR A 18 5.37 9.25 13.83
C TYR A 18 6.46 9.92 14.67
N GLU A 19 7.20 10.88 14.10
CA GLU A 19 8.26 11.59 14.81
C GLU A 19 7.71 12.43 15.97
N ALA A 20 6.60 13.13 15.73
CA ALA A 20 5.91 13.87 16.78
C ALA A 20 5.44 12.96 17.92
N ALA A 21 4.88 11.79 17.61
CA ALA A 21 4.50 10.81 18.64
C ALA A 21 5.70 10.32 19.47
N MET A 22 6.89 10.20 18.85
CA MET A 22 8.11 9.84 19.56
C MET A 22 8.65 10.99 20.42
N ASP A 23 8.57 12.22 19.95
CA ASP A 23 8.96 13.41 20.72
C ASP A 23 8.07 13.57 21.96
N ASP A 24 6.75 13.42 21.80
CA ASP A 24 5.79 13.42 22.91
C ASP A 24 6.09 12.29 23.93
N TRP A 25 6.46 11.10 23.43
CA TRP A 25 6.87 9.97 24.29
C TRP A 25 8.09 10.30 25.14
N TYR A 26 9.12 10.95 24.57
CA TYR A 26 10.30 11.34 25.34
C TYR A 26 9.98 12.38 26.41
N GLY A 27 9.13 13.38 26.10
CA GLY A 27 8.63 14.31 27.11
C GLY A 27 7.89 13.60 28.25
N PHE A 28 7.01 12.66 27.90
CA PHE A 28 6.31 11.82 28.89
C PHE A 28 7.27 11.01 29.79
N LEU A 29 8.35 10.46 29.22
CA LEU A 29 9.37 9.74 30.00
C LEU A 29 10.04 10.63 31.04
N GLU A 30 10.44 11.84 30.64
CA GLU A 30 11.08 12.81 31.52
C GLU A 30 10.15 13.21 32.67
N ASP A 31 8.92 13.65 32.35
CA ASP A 31 7.92 14.02 33.34
C ASP A 31 7.62 12.87 34.31
N THR A 32 7.46 11.65 33.80
CA THR A 32 7.12 10.50 34.64
C THR A 32 8.24 10.14 35.62
N LYS A 33 9.49 10.28 35.17
CA LYS A 33 10.67 10.05 36.00
C LYS A 33 10.83 11.14 37.04
N ASP A 34 10.63 12.39 36.67
CA ASP A 34 10.86 13.54 37.54
C ASP A 34 9.77 13.69 38.61
N TYR A 35 8.50 13.49 38.26
CA TYR A 35 7.38 13.66 39.19
C TYR A 35 7.03 12.39 39.98
N TYR A 36 7.24 11.21 39.40
CA TYR A 36 6.83 9.94 40.02
C TYR A 36 7.98 8.97 40.30
N GLY A 37 9.21 9.28 39.88
CA GLY A 37 10.38 8.43 40.12
C GLY A 37 10.37 7.11 39.34
N VAL A 38 9.53 6.99 38.30
CA VAL A 38 9.40 5.75 37.51
C VAL A 38 10.09 5.92 36.16
N ASP A 39 11.10 5.09 35.89
CA ASP A 39 11.79 5.06 34.60
C ASP A 39 11.08 4.11 33.62
N MET A 40 10.37 4.69 32.65
CA MET A 40 9.60 3.95 31.64
C MET A 40 10.40 3.67 30.35
N SER A 41 11.70 3.98 30.31
CA SER A 41 12.53 3.87 29.07
C SER A 41 12.58 2.47 28.46
N VAL A 42 12.32 1.42 29.25
CA VAL A 42 12.20 0.04 28.76
C VAL A 42 11.07 -0.12 27.73
N LEU A 43 10.04 0.73 27.78
CA LEU A 43 8.89 0.70 26.88
C LEU A 43 9.09 1.48 25.58
N THR A 44 10.18 2.25 25.44
CA THR A 44 10.43 3.09 24.26
C THR A 44 10.45 2.30 22.97
N ARG A 45 11.10 1.13 22.96
CA ARG A 45 11.17 0.30 21.75
C ARG A 45 9.80 -0.32 21.39
N PRO A 46 9.06 -0.95 22.32
CA PRO A 46 7.68 -1.37 22.06
C PRO A 46 6.78 -0.25 21.54
N PHE A 47 6.83 0.92 22.17
CA PHE A 47 6.04 2.09 21.75
C PHE A 47 6.40 2.55 20.33
N SER A 48 7.70 2.69 20.04
CA SER A 48 8.19 3.04 18.70
C SER A 48 7.74 2.04 17.63
N ASN A 49 7.82 0.74 17.91
CA ASN A 49 7.33 -0.28 16.97
C ASN A 49 5.82 -0.19 16.73
N GLU A 50 5.04 0.10 17.78
CA GLU A 50 3.59 0.29 17.67
C GLU A 50 3.25 1.52 16.81
N GLN A 51 3.92 2.65 17.05
CA GLN A 51 3.73 3.87 16.26
C GLN A 51 4.20 3.67 14.81
N GLU A 52 5.31 2.98 14.58
CA GLU A 52 5.77 2.65 13.22
C GLU A 52 4.74 1.79 12.49
N LYS A 53 4.19 0.77 13.16
CA LYS A 53 3.12 -0.07 12.59
C LYS A 53 1.94 0.81 12.20
N TYR A 54 1.42 1.61 13.13
CA TYR A 54 0.23 2.42 12.95
C TYR A 54 0.38 3.50 11.86
N TYR A 55 1.46 4.28 11.89
CA TYR A 55 1.62 5.41 10.96
C TYR A 55 2.20 5.00 9.60
N LEU A 56 3.09 4.01 9.56
CA LEU A 56 3.89 3.71 8.37
C LEU A 56 3.61 2.35 7.73
N GLN A 57 3.03 1.39 8.46
CA GLN A 57 2.78 0.04 7.94
C GLN A 57 1.29 -0.29 7.79
N THR A 58 0.38 0.42 8.46
CA THR A 58 -1.06 0.24 8.22
C THR A 58 -1.48 0.96 6.94
N SER A 59 -2.24 0.27 6.07
CA SER A 59 -2.75 0.85 4.84
C SER A 59 -3.76 1.96 5.16
N LEU A 60 -3.84 2.94 4.27
CA LEU A 60 -4.76 4.06 4.46
C LEU A 60 -5.82 4.07 3.36
N TRP A 61 -7.03 4.44 3.73
CA TRP A 61 -8.04 4.86 2.76
C TRP A 61 -7.61 6.20 2.14
N ASN A 62 -7.76 6.34 0.83
CA ASN A 62 -7.61 7.61 0.15
C ASN A 62 -8.51 7.69 -1.09
N ASN A 63 -8.91 8.91 -1.47
CA ASN A 63 -9.54 9.19 -2.76
C ASN A 63 -8.48 9.76 -3.71
N LEU A 64 -7.74 8.88 -4.38
CA LEU A 64 -6.63 9.22 -5.25
C LEU A 64 -7.09 9.89 -6.55
N HIS A 65 -6.40 10.96 -6.89
CA HIS A 65 -6.50 11.56 -8.21
C HIS A 65 -5.68 10.75 -9.24
N PRO A 66 -6.14 10.55 -10.48
CA PRO A 66 -5.40 9.81 -11.52
C PRO A 66 -3.94 10.26 -11.68
N ASN A 67 -3.67 11.57 -11.64
CA ASN A 67 -2.31 12.16 -11.74
C ASN A 67 -1.36 11.80 -10.57
N GLN A 68 -1.83 11.05 -9.58
CA GLN A 68 -1.00 10.51 -8.51
C GLN A 68 -0.45 9.12 -8.85
N VAL A 69 -1.04 8.41 -9.82
CA VAL A 69 -0.49 7.16 -10.36
C VAL A 69 0.68 7.52 -11.28
N ILE A 70 1.87 7.05 -10.93
CA ILE A 70 3.13 7.48 -11.59
C ILE A 70 3.67 6.46 -12.60
N GLY A 71 2.98 5.34 -12.79
CA GLY A 71 3.41 4.28 -13.69
C GLY A 71 2.28 3.30 -14.02
N THR A 72 2.59 2.30 -14.83
CA THR A 72 1.60 1.32 -15.30
C THR A 72 1.04 0.47 -14.15
N ALA A 73 -0.28 0.53 -13.95
CA ALA A 73 -0.96 -0.36 -13.02
C ALA A 73 -0.98 -1.80 -13.54
N ALA A 74 -0.95 -2.77 -12.62
CA ALA A 74 -0.96 -4.19 -12.93
C ALA A 74 -2.13 -4.90 -12.24
N VAL A 75 -2.67 -5.91 -12.92
CA VAL A 75 -3.63 -6.85 -12.34
C VAL A 75 -2.86 -7.84 -11.46
N ILE A 76 -3.21 -7.87 -10.17
CA ILE A 76 -2.56 -8.80 -9.21
C ILE A 76 -3.38 -10.08 -9.00
N LYS A 77 -4.67 -10.06 -9.31
CA LYS A 77 -5.56 -11.23 -9.22
C LYS A 77 -6.83 -10.98 -10.02
N GLU A 78 -7.25 -11.98 -10.77
CA GLU A 78 -8.59 -12.09 -11.34
C GLU A 78 -9.36 -13.19 -10.59
N ILE A 79 -10.66 -12.97 -10.41
CA ILE A 79 -11.54 -13.88 -9.68
C ILE A 79 -12.76 -14.10 -10.57
N ASP A 80 -12.96 -15.35 -10.99
CA ASP A 80 -14.21 -15.78 -11.59
C ASP A 80 -15.18 -16.21 -10.48
N CYS A 81 -16.21 -15.40 -10.25
CA CYS A 81 -17.20 -15.65 -9.20
C CYS A 81 -18.02 -16.93 -9.40
N LEU A 82 -17.98 -17.57 -10.58
CA LEU A 82 -18.64 -18.87 -10.81
C LEU A 82 -17.83 -20.04 -10.26
N THR A 83 -16.51 -19.91 -10.20
CA THR A 83 -15.59 -21.03 -9.93
C THR A 83 -14.67 -20.81 -8.73
N ALA A 84 -14.55 -19.57 -8.24
CA ALA A 84 -13.67 -19.21 -7.14
C ALA A 84 -14.00 -19.96 -5.85
N SER A 85 -12.95 -20.40 -5.16
CA SER A 85 -12.98 -21.06 -3.86
C SER A 85 -12.36 -20.19 -2.77
N VAL A 86 -12.48 -20.60 -1.51
CA VAL A 86 -11.81 -19.92 -0.39
C VAL A 86 -10.29 -20.05 -0.50
N ASP A 87 -9.79 -21.18 -0.99
CA ASP A 87 -8.36 -21.43 -1.13
C ASP A 87 -7.70 -20.46 -2.11
N ASP A 88 -8.43 -20.04 -3.15
CA ASP A 88 -7.96 -19.06 -4.15
C ASP A 88 -7.66 -17.67 -3.57
N ILE A 89 -8.19 -17.37 -2.38
CA ILE A 89 -8.07 -16.06 -1.70
C ILE A 89 -7.40 -16.16 -0.33
N LEU A 90 -6.90 -17.34 0.07
CA LEU A 90 -6.09 -17.49 1.28
C LEU A 90 -4.74 -16.79 1.14
N GLU A 91 -4.13 -16.95 -0.03
CA GLU A 91 -2.88 -16.32 -0.42
C GLU A 91 -3.01 -15.80 -1.86
N VAL A 92 -2.70 -14.52 -2.06
CA VAL A 92 -2.59 -13.91 -3.39
C VAL A 92 -1.13 -13.54 -3.61
N LYS A 93 -0.54 -14.09 -4.67
CA LYS A 93 0.82 -13.78 -5.12
C LYS A 93 0.81 -13.29 -6.56
N SER A 94 1.58 -12.27 -6.85
CA SER A 94 1.77 -11.77 -8.21
C SER A 94 3.17 -11.17 -8.37
N SER A 95 3.71 -11.28 -9.58
CA SER A 95 4.91 -10.56 -9.97
C SER A 95 4.60 -9.77 -11.24
N PHE A 96 4.92 -8.48 -11.24
CA PHE A 96 4.63 -7.59 -12.36
C PHE A 96 5.74 -6.55 -12.54
N SER A 97 5.85 -6.02 -13.75
CA SER A 97 6.71 -4.89 -14.04
C SER A 97 5.84 -3.64 -14.25
N SER A 98 6.25 -2.52 -13.66
CA SER A 98 5.57 -1.23 -13.78
C SER A 98 6.53 -0.19 -14.32
N ALA A 99 6.28 0.27 -15.54
CA ALA A 99 7.03 1.36 -16.16
C ALA A 99 6.59 2.70 -15.57
N ILE A 100 7.54 3.52 -15.10
CA ILE A 100 7.28 4.88 -14.65
C ILE A 100 7.00 5.77 -15.86
N SER A 101 5.89 6.50 -15.80
CA SER A 101 5.37 7.33 -16.90
C SER A 101 5.46 8.83 -16.62
N MET A 102 6.14 9.22 -15.55
CA MET A 102 6.23 10.61 -15.10
C MET A 102 7.67 11.02 -14.85
N ALA A 103 8.09 12.10 -15.52
CA ALA A 103 9.40 12.67 -15.31
C ALA A 103 9.58 13.25 -13.90
N SER A 104 10.79 13.08 -13.35
CA SER A 104 11.27 13.69 -12.09
C SER A 104 10.24 13.62 -10.95
N THR A 105 9.90 12.40 -10.52
CA THR A 105 8.87 12.13 -9.51
C THR A 105 9.42 11.31 -8.34
N ARG A 106 8.56 10.99 -7.38
CA ARG A 106 8.91 10.13 -6.24
C ARG A 106 7.95 8.95 -6.16
N LEU A 107 8.50 7.75 -6.07
CA LEU A 107 7.78 6.57 -5.62
C LEU A 107 7.54 6.72 -4.12
N CYS A 108 6.32 7.09 -3.75
CA CYS A 108 5.89 7.26 -2.36
C CYS A 108 5.12 6.05 -1.83
N GLY A 109 4.78 5.08 -2.69
CA GLY A 109 3.95 3.96 -2.30
C GLY A 109 3.29 3.24 -3.47
N PHE A 110 2.39 2.34 -3.12
CA PHE A 110 1.46 1.69 -4.04
C PHE A 110 0.02 2.00 -3.64
N ALA A 111 -0.89 1.94 -4.61
CA ALA A 111 -2.32 1.97 -4.37
C ALA A 111 -2.97 0.70 -4.92
N GLY A 112 -3.90 0.14 -4.16
CA GLY A 112 -4.73 -0.99 -4.55
C GLY A 112 -6.18 -0.58 -4.78
N TRP A 113 -6.80 -1.14 -5.82
CA TRP A 113 -8.22 -0.96 -6.14
C TRP A 113 -8.77 -2.21 -6.84
N PHE A 114 -10.06 -2.22 -7.15
CA PHE A 114 -10.69 -3.37 -7.81
C PHE A 114 -11.74 -2.96 -8.84
N ASP A 115 -12.01 -3.89 -9.75
CA ASP A 115 -13.11 -3.83 -10.69
C ASP A 115 -14.01 -5.04 -10.46
N VAL A 116 -15.30 -4.86 -10.72
CA VAL A 116 -16.31 -5.91 -10.73
C VAL A 116 -17.07 -5.82 -12.05
N HIS A 117 -17.19 -6.95 -12.74
CA HIS A 117 -17.91 -7.02 -14.00
C HIS A 117 -19.15 -7.91 -13.88
N PHE A 118 -20.27 -7.42 -14.40
CA PHE A 118 -21.53 -8.14 -14.47
C PHE A 118 -21.75 -8.61 -15.91
N ARG A 119 -21.25 -9.81 -16.24
CA ARG A 119 -21.25 -10.36 -17.61
C ARG A 119 -22.21 -11.54 -17.83
N GLY A 120 -22.84 -12.06 -16.77
CA GLY A 120 -23.57 -13.31 -16.84
C GLY A 120 -22.63 -14.53 -16.88
N ARG A 121 -23.11 -15.65 -17.42
CA ARG A 121 -22.31 -16.88 -17.64
C ARG A 121 -22.11 -17.12 -19.14
N GLY A 122 -21.16 -17.97 -19.51
CA GLY A 122 -20.87 -18.25 -20.92
C GLY A 122 -22.09 -18.74 -21.71
N GLU A 123 -22.95 -19.56 -21.09
CA GLU A 123 -24.16 -20.11 -21.71
C GLU A 123 -25.37 -19.17 -21.68
N ASP A 124 -25.30 -18.09 -20.89
CA ASP A 124 -26.40 -17.14 -20.65
C ASP A 124 -25.80 -15.76 -20.33
N PRO A 125 -25.26 -15.09 -21.36
CA PRO A 125 -24.55 -13.85 -21.19
C PRO A 125 -25.52 -12.71 -20.85
N ALA A 126 -25.02 -11.71 -20.12
CA ALA A 126 -25.77 -10.49 -19.88
C ALA A 126 -26.07 -9.78 -21.20
N GLN A 127 -27.28 -9.24 -21.35
CA GLN A 127 -27.65 -8.42 -22.51
C GLN A 127 -26.77 -7.17 -22.64
N LYS A 128 -26.26 -6.67 -21.51
CA LYS A 128 -25.34 -5.54 -21.41
C LYS A 128 -24.39 -5.78 -20.26
N GLU A 129 -23.10 -5.75 -20.55
CA GLU A 129 -22.07 -5.77 -19.51
C GLU A 129 -22.08 -4.46 -18.73
N ILE A 130 -21.97 -4.57 -17.41
CA ILE A 130 -21.81 -3.44 -16.51
C ILE A 130 -20.51 -3.62 -15.73
N GLU A 131 -19.80 -2.52 -15.53
CA GLU A 131 -18.57 -2.47 -14.75
C GLU A 131 -18.74 -1.52 -13.57
N LEU A 132 -18.28 -1.95 -12.40
CA LEU A 132 -18.04 -1.11 -11.24
C LEU A 132 -16.53 -1.12 -10.98
N THR A 133 -15.88 0.02 -11.17
CA THR A 133 -14.46 0.20 -10.85
C THR A 133 -14.29 1.16 -9.68
N THR A 134 -13.28 0.89 -8.84
CA THR A 134 -12.79 1.83 -7.82
C THR A 134 -11.44 2.43 -8.19
N ALA A 135 -11.06 2.40 -9.47
CA ALA A 135 -9.84 3.05 -9.95
C ALA A 135 -9.81 4.55 -9.60
N PRO A 136 -8.61 5.14 -9.43
CA PRO A 136 -8.46 6.59 -9.25
C PRO A 136 -9.27 7.37 -10.29
N SER A 137 -10.05 8.35 -9.83
CA SER A 137 -10.91 9.16 -10.69
C SER A 137 -11.03 10.58 -10.15
N SER A 138 -11.01 11.57 -11.04
CA SER A 138 -11.23 12.97 -10.64
C SER A 138 -12.67 13.24 -10.21
N ASN A 139 -13.65 12.49 -10.74
CA ASN A 139 -15.08 12.81 -10.61
C ASN A 139 -15.92 11.66 -10.03
N ASN A 140 -15.42 10.41 -10.08
CA ASN A 140 -16.19 9.22 -9.74
C ASN A 140 -15.62 8.51 -8.51
N GLY A 141 -15.45 9.25 -7.42
CA GLY A 141 -15.03 8.66 -6.14
C GLY A 141 -16.08 7.69 -5.61
N THR A 142 -15.64 6.55 -5.08
CA THR A 142 -16.49 5.58 -4.38
C THR A 142 -16.17 5.60 -2.88
N HIS A 143 -17.07 5.08 -2.04
CA HIS A 143 -16.80 5.00 -0.59
C HIS A 143 -15.63 4.08 -0.25
N TRP A 144 -15.30 3.10 -1.11
CA TRP A 144 -14.09 2.28 -0.93
C TRP A 144 -12.80 3.06 -1.16
N GLY A 145 -12.84 4.10 -2.00
CA GLY A 145 -11.65 4.82 -2.44
C GLY A 145 -10.61 3.86 -3.02
N GLN A 146 -9.35 4.10 -2.66
CA GLN A 146 -8.22 3.20 -2.89
C GLN A 146 -7.49 2.97 -1.58
N GLN A 147 -6.88 1.79 -1.45
CA GLN A 147 -6.01 1.47 -0.33
C GLN A 147 -4.58 1.87 -0.69
N ILE A 148 -3.94 2.71 0.11
CA ILE A 148 -2.56 3.16 -0.14
C ILE A 148 -1.59 2.53 0.86
N PHE A 149 -0.43 2.14 0.34
CA PHE A 149 0.68 1.54 1.08
C PHE A 149 1.90 2.44 0.92
N LEU A 150 2.21 3.23 1.95
CA LEU A 150 3.21 4.28 1.86
C LEU A 150 4.62 3.73 2.08
N LEU A 151 5.53 4.01 1.15
CA LEU A 151 6.93 3.58 1.23
C LEU A 151 7.78 4.73 1.77
N HIS A 152 8.20 4.61 3.03
CA HIS A 152 9.19 5.49 3.62
C HIS A 152 10.57 4.80 3.74
N PRO A 153 11.68 5.47 3.35
CA PRO A 153 11.71 6.77 2.68
C PRO A 153 11.24 6.68 1.20
N PRO A 154 10.65 7.75 0.64
CA PRO A 154 10.28 7.77 -0.77
C PRO A 154 11.51 7.73 -1.68
N VAL A 155 11.38 7.10 -2.85
CA VAL A 155 12.50 6.93 -3.80
C VAL A 155 12.29 7.82 -5.01
N HIS A 156 13.30 8.60 -5.37
CA HIS A 156 13.28 9.40 -6.60
C HIS A 156 13.33 8.48 -7.82
N VAL A 157 12.35 8.64 -8.70
CA VAL A 157 12.22 7.89 -9.95
C VAL A 157 11.90 8.83 -11.09
N ASP A 158 12.18 8.39 -12.30
CA ASP A 158 12.03 9.17 -13.52
C ASP A 158 11.40 8.30 -14.61
N GLU A 159 11.02 8.92 -15.72
CA GLU A 159 10.64 8.18 -16.93
C GLU A 159 11.73 7.16 -17.30
N GLU A 160 11.32 6.06 -17.94
CA GLU A 160 12.19 4.93 -18.34
C GLU A 160 12.69 4.04 -17.20
N ILE A 161 12.40 4.35 -15.93
CA ILE A 161 12.62 3.41 -14.83
C ILE A 161 11.52 2.35 -14.84
N ASN A 162 11.93 1.08 -14.74
CA ASN A 162 11.02 -0.05 -14.52
C ASN A 162 11.13 -0.55 -13.08
N LEU A 163 9.97 -0.77 -12.47
CA LEU A 163 9.83 -1.40 -11.17
C LEU A 163 9.48 -2.87 -11.36
N ASP A 164 10.33 -3.79 -10.91
CA ASP A 164 9.98 -5.20 -10.83
C ASP A 164 9.45 -5.48 -9.42
N VAL A 165 8.15 -5.75 -9.33
CA VAL A 165 7.42 -5.85 -8.07
C VAL A 165 6.98 -7.29 -7.86
N SER A 166 7.31 -7.87 -6.72
CA SER A 166 6.63 -9.06 -6.21
C SER A 166 5.69 -8.64 -5.08
N PHE A 167 4.44 -9.07 -5.21
CA PHE A 167 3.35 -8.80 -4.30
C PHE A 167 2.91 -10.10 -3.65
N SER A 168 2.71 -10.08 -2.34
CA SER A 168 1.96 -11.12 -1.64
C SER A 168 0.93 -10.52 -0.70
N MET A 169 -0.20 -11.20 -0.55
CA MET A 169 -1.25 -10.84 0.40
C MET A 169 -1.81 -12.11 1.04
N ASN A 170 -1.84 -12.12 2.36
CA ASN A 170 -2.33 -13.22 3.18
C ASN A 170 -3.31 -12.71 4.23
N ARG A 171 -4.20 -13.58 4.72
CA ARG A 171 -5.03 -13.25 5.88
C ARG A 171 -4.18 -13.16 7.15
N SER A 172 -4.49 -12.20 8.02
CA SER A 172 -3.89 -12.12 9.36
C SER A 172 -4.21 -13.37 10.18
N LYS A 173 -3.23 -13.83 10.97
CA LYS A 173 -3.40 -14.96 11.88
C LYS A 173 -4.32 -14.63 13.06
N GLU A 174 -4.38 -13.37 13.47
CA GLU A 174 -5.19 -12.91 14.61
C GLU A 174 -6.66 -12.77 14.23
N ASN A 175 -6.93 -12.23 13.04
CA ASN A 175 -8.28 -12.08 12.51
C ASN A 175 -8.29 -12.35 11.00
N HIS A 176 -8.94 -13.43 10.61
CA HIS A 176 -9.00 -13.90 9.22
C HIS A 176 -9.75 -12.96 8.24
N ARG A 177 -10.31 -11.85 8.73
CA ARG A 177 -10.93 -10.78 7.92
C ARG A 177 -9.94 -9.68 7.55
N LEU A 178 -8.81 -9.58 8.25
CA LEU A 178 -7.75 -8.61 8.02
C LEU A 178 -6.68 -9.20 7.12
N MET A 179 -5.88 -8.36 6.48
CA MET A 179 -4.86 -8.80 5.53
C MET A 179 -3.47 -8.27 5.88
N GLU A 180 -2.46 -9.07 5.59
CA GLU A 180 -1.05 -8.69 5.59
C GLU A 180 -0.57 -8.66 4.15
N VAL A 181 0.04 -7.56 3.74
CA VAL A 181 0.50 -7.33 2.37
C VAL A 181 2.01 -7.11 2.37
N GLU A 182 2.73 -7.77 1.47
CA GLU A 182 4.17 -7.60 1.32
C GLU A 182 4.51 -7.17 -0.11
N PHE A 183 5.39 -6.17 -0.20
CA PHE A 183 5.95 -5.66 -1.44
C PHE A 183 7.47 -5.86 -1.45
N ASP A 184 7.95 -6.54 -2.47
CA ASP A 184 9.36 -6.65 -2.84
C ASP A 184 9.59 -5.91 -4.16
N VAL A 185 10.28 -4.78 -4.12
CA VAL A 185 10.49 -3.91 -5.27
C VAL A 185 11.97 -3.87 -5.63
N LYS A 186 12.28 -4.22 -6.88
CA LYS A 186 13.58 -3.98 -7.50
C LYS A 186 13.43 -2.83 -8.48
N ILE A 187 14.35 -1.88 -8.42
CA ILE A 187 14.31 -0.67 -9.23
C ILE A 187 15.54 -0.65 -10.12
N SER A 188 15.31 -0.77 -11.42
CA SER A 188 16.35 -0.84 -12.45
C SER A 188 16.37 0.47 -13.23
N LYS A 189 17.52 1.16 -13.24
CA LYS A 189 17.71 2.36 -14.06
C LYS A 189 18.04 1.98 -15.50
N PRO A 190 17.77 2.86 -16.49
CA PRO A 190 18.17 2.65 -17.89
C PRO A 190 19.67 2.38 -18.06
N SER A 191 20.51 2.92 -17.18
CA SER A 191 21.97 2.68 -17.18
C SER A 191 22.38 1.27 -16.71
N GLY A 192 21.43 0.40 -16.36
CA GLY A 192 21.69 -0.92 -15.77
C GLY A 192 22.03 -0.89 -14.28
N LYS A 193 22.15 0.30 -13.68
CA LYS A 193 22.37 0.44 -12.23
C LYS A 193 21.09 0.08 -11.47
N MET A 194 21.21 -0.85 -10.53
CA MET A 194 20.15 -1.17 -9.58
C MET A 194 20.21 -0.24 -8.36
N LEU A 195 19.05 0.23 -7.91
CA LEU A 195 18.92 0.87 -6.59
C LEU A 195 18.73 -0.20 -5.50
N PRO A 196 18.93 0.15 -4.21
CA PRO A 196 18.63 -0.77 -3.11
C PRO A 196 17.20 -1.31 -3.23
N PRO A 197 17.00 -2.63 -3.08
CA PRO A 197 15.67 -3.22 -3.11
C PRO A 197 14.84 -2.74 -1.92
N ILE A 198 13.54 -2.64 -2.11
CA ILE A 198 12.59 -2.29 -1.07
C ILE A 198 11.80 -3.54 -0.70
N ASN A 199 11.91 -3.99 0.55
CA ASN A 199 11.05 -5.01 1.12
C ASN A 199 10.23 -4.35 2.24
N LYS A 200 8.91 -4.33 2.11
CA LYS A 200 8.02 -3.71 3.09
C LYS A 200 6.77 -4.56 3.29
N LYS A 201 6.37 -4.69 4.56
CA LYS A 201 5.15 -5.34 5.00
C LYS A 201 4.16 -4.29 5.50
N PHE A 202 2.90 -4.51 5.17
CA PHE A 202 1.77 -3.66 5.49
C PHE A 202 0.60 -4.46 6.05
N TYR A 203 -0.31 -3.76 6.73
CA TYR A 203 -1.49 -4.32 7.36
C TYR A 203 -2.74 -3.60 6.85
N ILE A 204 -3.75 -4.36 6.44
CA ILE A 204 -5.09 -3.85 6.14
C ILE A 204 -5.97 -4.26 7.31
N GLU A 205 -6.35 -3.29 8.14
CA GLU A 205 -7.12 -3.45 9.38
C GLU A 205 -8.56 -2.93 9.24
#